data_AF-D4XCF3-F1
#
_entry.id   AF-D4XCF3-F1
#
_cell.length_a   1.000
_cell.length_b   1.000
_cell.length_c   1.000
_cell.angle_alpha   90.00
_cell.angle_beta   90.00
_cell.angle_gamma   90.00
#
_symmetry.space_group_name_H-M   'P 1'
#
loop_
_entity.id
_entity.type
_entity.pdbx_description
1 polymer ?
#
loop_
_entity_poly.entity_id
_entity_poly.type
_entity_poly.pdbx_seq_one_letter_code
_entity_poly.pdbx_strand_id
1 'polypeptide(L)'
;MMSDYGSRPLSIGMQGADVEELQLRLAGFRGTLLDGEFGPGTTLQVSKFQADFMGKSSPSGVADTATFEAIDAFADNFSVDFSQLQCRCGECEGFGRGKFKGKYLGNQKTEAFHLYEYPGIHRMLLWAVRAARFYMPEHRFSFSSGYRCSADNQQHHRNTTNHCGKAVDLDIALRAGETKQDDAMKCHAIRGRLVELSNAQVGWAAKNRKSLEPDDVAPTWVHYDVRSYEPRYLEDRYFCRDLAGLNARAPILF
;
A
#
# COMPACT_ATOMS: atom_id res chain seq x y z
N MET A 1 12.24 8.07 -15.88
CA MET A 1 11.34 8.98 -16.62
C MET A 1 10.35 9.53 -15.62
N MET A 2 10.16 10.86 -15.57
CA MET A 2 9.02 11.44 -14.84
C MET A 2 7.75 10.88 -15.49
N SER A 3 6.76 10.45 -14.69
CA SER A 3 5.51 9.96 -15.25
C SER A 3 4.78 11.13 -15.91
N ASP A 4 4.18 10.90 -17.07
CA ASP A 4 3.29 11.85 -17.74
C ASP A 4 1.91 11.94 -17.02
N TYR A 5 1.88 11.62 -15.73
CA TYR A 5 0.67 11.55 -14.91
C TYR A 5 0.03 12.93 -14.79
N GLY A 6 -1.26 13.03 -15.16
CA GLY A 6 -1.98 14.30 -15.21
C GLY A 6 -1.75 15.14 -16.47
N SER A 7 -0.99 14.65 -17.47
CA SER A 7 -0.78 15.37 -18.75
C SER A 7 -1.84 15.08 -19.82
N ARG A 8 -2.63 14.02 -19.65
CA ARG A 8 -3.71 13.58 -20.56
C ARG A 8 -4.78 12.78 -19.80
N PRO A 9 -6.01 12.68 -20.30
CA PRO A 9 -7.00 11.76 -19.73
C PRO A 9 -6.58 10.31 -19.96
N LEU A 10 -6.91 9.40 -19.05
CA LEU A 10 -6.60 7.96 -19.17
C LEU A 10 -7.87 7.13 -19.27
N SER A 11 -7.92 6.24 -20.25
CA SER A 11 -9.06 5.36 -20.53
C SER A 11 -8.61 3.99 -21.03
N ILE A 12 -9.56 3.07 -21.17
CA ILE A 12 -9.30 1.70 -21.61
C ILE A 12 -8.47 1.63 -22.91
N GLY A 13 -7.52 0.69 -22.96
CA GLY A 13 -6.60 0.47 -24.07
C GLY A 13 -5.31 1.28 -24.03
N MET A 14 -5.23 2.29 -23.16
CA MET A 14 -4.01 3.09 -22.98
C MET A 14 -2.95 2.34 -22.16
N GLN A 15 -1.69 2.67 -22.39
CA GLN A 15 -0.57 2.10 -21.66
C GLN A 15 0.44 3.20 -21.30
N GLY A 16 1.21 2.99 -20.23
CA GLY A 16 2.29 3.89 -19.84
C GLY A 16 2.55 3.98 -18.34
N ALA A 17 3.61 4.70 -17.97
CA ALA A 17 3.97 4.96 -16.58
C ALA A 17 2.94 5.83 -15.84
N ASP A 18 2.15 6.62 -16.57
CA ASP A 18 1.01 7.37 -16.04
C ASP A 18 -0.16 6.46 -15.65
N VAL A 19 -0.42 5.41 -16.44
CA VAL A 19 -1.39 4.35 -16.09
C VAL A 19 -0.91 3.57 -14.87
N GLU A 20 0.37 3.22 -14.81
CA GLU A 20 0.98 2.51 -13.67
C GLU A 20 0.85 3.32 -12.37
N GLU A 21 1.13 4.63 -12.44
CA GLU A 21 0.96 5.56 -11.33
C GLU A 21 -0.52 5.69 -10.91
N LEU A 22 -1.47 5.72 -11.87
CA LEU A 22 -2.91 5.71 -11.57
C LEU A 22 -3.31 4.44 -10.81
N GLN A 23 -2.88 3.26 -11.28
CA GLN A 23 -3.15 1.98 -10.62
C GLN A 23 -2.60 1.95 -9.19
N LEU A 24 -1.42 2.53 -8.98
CA LEU A 24 -0.80 2.62 -7.66
C LEU A 24 -1.62 3.51 -6.71
N ARG A 25 -2.04 4.68 -7.16
CA ARG A 25 -2.85 5.60 -6.33
C ARG A 25 -4.23 5.05 -6.03
N LEU A 26 -4.78 4.22 -6.92
CA LEU A 26 -6.08 3.57 -6.74
C LEU A 26 -6.01 2.16 -6.15
N ALA A 27 -4.86 1.74 -5.59
CA ALA A 27 -4.66 0.39 -5.07
C ALA A 27 -5.62 -0.04 -3.95
N GLY A 28 -6.27 0.91 -3.28
CA GLY A 28 -7.32 0.69 -2.29
C GLY A 28 -8.74 0.49 -2.86
N PHE A 29 -8.93 0.73 -4.15
CA PHE A 29 -10.20 0.66 -4.87
C PHE A 29 -10.17 -0.50 -5.87
N ARG A 30 -10.07 -1.75 -5.38
CA ARG A 30 -9.93 -3.00 -6.15
C ARG A 30 -8.59 -3.24 -6.87
N GLY A 31 -7.62 -2.33 -6.78
CA GLY A 31 -6.39 -2.40 -7.59
C GLY A 31 -5.32 -3.34 -7.06
N THR A 32 -4.78 -4.26 -7.87
CA THR A 32 -3.77 -5.24 -7.42
C THR A 32 -2.46 -5.25 -8.19
N LEU A 33 -2.45 -4.79 -9.44
CA LEU A 33 -1.30 -4.86 -10.34
C LEU A 33 -0.94 -3.47 -10.86
N LEU A 34 0.37 -3.25 -11.03
CA LEU A 34 0.97 -2.03 -11.59
C LEU A 34 1.60 -2.38 -12.94
N ASP A 35 0.80 -2.89 -13.87
CA ASP A 35 1.28 -3.35 -15.18
C ASP A 35 1.36 -2.21 -16.21
N GLY A 36 0.84 -1.03 -15.88
CA GLY A 36 0.82 0.11 -16.79
C GLY A 36 -0.16 -0.07 -17.95
N GLU A 37 -1.06 -1.06 -17.90
CA GLU A 37 -2.08 -1.31 -18.91
C GLU A 37 -3.47 -0.90 -18.39
N PHE A 38 -4.14 0.00 -19.11
CA PHE A 38 -5.49 0.41 -18.78
C PHE A 38 -6.47 -0.62 -19.34
N GLY A 39 -6.54 -1.78 -18.70
CA GLY A 39 -7.51 -2.84 -19.01
C GLY A 39 -8.79 -2.74 -18.18
N PRO A 40 -9.67 -3.77 -18.26
CA PRO A 40 -10.91 -3.83 -17.48
C PRO A 40 -10.71 -3.68 -15.97
N GLY A 41 -9.59 -4.20 -15.44
CA GLY A 41 -9.25 -4.06 -14.02
C GLY A 41 -9.02 -2.60 -13.61
N THR A 42 -8.31 -1.83 -14.44
CA THR A 42 -8.07 -0.39 -14.21
C THR A 42 -9.36 0.41 -14.40
N THR A 43 -10.19 0.08 -15.39
CA THR A 43 -11.54 0.68 -15.54
C THR A 43 -12.36 0.50 -14.27
N LEU A 44 -12.41 -0.72 -13.70
CA LEU A 44 -13.12 -0.97 -12.45
C LEU A 44 -12.56 -0.20 -11.26
N GLN A 45 -11.24 0.01 -11.19
CA GLN A 45 -10.62 0.83 -10.13
C GLN A 45 -11.09 2.28 -10.22
N VAL A 46 -11.00 2.87 -11.41
CA VAL A 46 -11.42 4.25 -11.66
C VAL A 46 -12.91 4.42 -11.39
N SER A 47 -13.74 3.52 -11.92
CA SER A 47 -15.19 3.55 -11.69
C SER A 47 -15.55 3.43 -10.21
N LYS A 48 -14.85 2.57 -9.45
CA LYS A 48 -15.07 2.41 -8.01
C LYS A 48 -14.71 3.69 -7.26
N PHE A 49 -13.51 4.24 -7.50
CA PHE A 49 -13.10 5.52 -6.90
C PHE A 49 -14.09 6.66 -7.20
N GLN A 50 -14.51 6.79 -8.46
CA GLN A 50 -15.50 7.76 -8.89
C GLN A 50 -16.87 7.58 -8.20
N ALA A 51 -17.32 6.33 -8.04
CA ALA A 51 -18.57 6.06 -7.33
C ALA A 51 -18.47 6.43 -5.86
N ASP A 52 -17.44 5.93 -5.16
CA ASP A 52 -17.41 5.98 -3.70
C ASP A 52 -16.90 7.32 -3.17
N PHE A 53 -15.78 7.82 -3.70
CA PHE A 53 -15.17 9.05 -3.20
C PHE A 53 -15.75 10.30 -3.88
N MET A 54 -15.96 10.25 -5.20
CA MET A 54 -16.51 11.39 -5.93
C MET A 54 -18.05 11.43 -5.93
N GLY A 55 -18.72 10.39 -5.42
CA GLY A 55 -20.19 10.33 -5.33
C GLY A 55 -20.89 10.25 -6.69
N LYS A 56 -20.22 9.78 -7.76
CA LYS A 56 -20.83 9.69 -9.10
C LYS A 56 -21.79 8.50 -9.16
N SER A 57 -23.08 8.79 -9.44
CA SER A 57 -24.11 7.77 -9.69
C SER A 57 -23.91 7.00 -11.01
N SER A 58 -23.16 7.57 -11.95
CA SER A 58 -22.79 6.94 -13.22
C SER A 58 -21.30 7.18 -13.50
N PRO A 59 -20.40 6.36 -12.92
CA PRO A 59 -18.96 6.47 -13.11
C PRO A 59 -18.58 6.25 -14.59
N SER A 60 -17.71 7.11 -15.13
CA SER A 60 -17.25 6.99 -16.53
C SER A 60 -16.23 5.87 -16.70
N GLY A 61 -15.47 5.54 -15.65
CA GLY A 61 -14.31 4.64 -15.75
C GLY A 61 -13.12 5.24 -16.52
N VAL A 62 -13.18 6.54 -16.81
CA VAL A 62 -12.12 7.34 -17.45
C VAL A 62 -11.53 8.27 -16.40
N ALA A 63 -10.20 8.30 -16.26
CA ALA A 63 -9.52 9.26 -15.41
C ALA A 63 -9.33 10.58 -16.18
N ASP A 64 -10.28 11.47 -16.03
CA ASP A 64 -10.28 12.85 -16.52
C ASP A 64 -9.69 13.83 -15.48
N THR A 65 -9.63 15.12 -15.81
CA THR A 65 -9.14 16.20 -14.93
C THR A 65 -9.79 16.13 -13.55
N ALA A 66 -11.12 16.00 -13.48
CA ALA A 66 -11.86 15.91 -12.23
C ALA A 66 -11.48 14.66 -11.41
N THR A 67 -11.19 13.54 -12.08
CA THR A 67 -10.71 12.32 -11.41
C THR A 67 -9.31 12.52 -10.83
N PHE A 68 -8.39 13.15 -11.55
CA PHE A 68 -7.05 13.46 -11.05
C PHE A 68 -7.08 14.43 -9.86
N GLU A 69 -7.87 15.50 -9.94
CA GLU A 69 -8.07 16.46 -8.84
C GLU A 69 -8.67 15.76 -7.61
N ALA A 70 -9.62 14.84 -7.82
CA ALA A 70 -10.20 14.07 -6.73
C ALA A 70 -9.17 13.11 -6.08
N ILE A 71 -8.25 12.52 -6.84
CA ILE A 71 -7.16 11.69 -6.29
C ILE A 71 -6.24 12.54 -5.40
N ASP A 72 -5.93 13.77 -5.82
CA ASP A 72 -5.13 14.70 -5.02
C ASP A 72 -5.86 15.14 -3.75
N ALA A 73 -7.17 15.44 -3.84
CA ALA A 73 -8.00 15.75 -2.67
C ALA A 73 -8.13 14.55 -1.71
N PHE A 74 -8.24 13.33 -2.25
CA PHE A 74 -8.23 12.12 -1.45
C PHE A 74 -6.91 11.94 -0.69
N ALA A 75 -5.78 12.22 -1.34
CA ALA A 75 -4.47 12.17 -0.68
C ALA A 75 -4.35 13.16 0.49
N ASP A 76 -4.92 14.35 0.34
CA ASP A 76 -4.93 15.39 1.40
C ASP A 76 -5.83 14.99 2.57
N ASN A 77 -7.04 14.51 2.27
CA ASN A 77 -8.01 14.10 3.28
C ASN A 77 -7.54 12.89 4.10
N PHE A 78 -6.72 12.02 3.50
CA PHE A 78 -6.19 10.81 4.13
C PHE A 78 -4.65 10.86 4.17
N SER A 79 -4.11 11.91 4.78
CA SER A 79 -2.68 12.05 5.04
C SER A 79 -2.09 10.86 5.82
N VAL A 80 -0.81 10.57 5.58
CA VAL A 80 -0.01 9.53 6.24
C VAL A 80 1.06 10.20 7.09
N ASP A 81 1.07 9.89 8.38
CA ASP A 81 2.13 10.31 9.30
C ASP A 81 3.33 9.36 9.19
N PHE A 82 4.36 9.82 8.45
CA PHE A 82 5.57 9.03 8.23
C PHE A 82 6.42 8.83 9.49
N SER A 83 6.23 9.62 10.55
CA SER A 83 6.97 9.40 11.80
C SER A 83 6.65 8.05 12.44
N GLN A 84 5.43 7.53 12.22
CA GLN A 84 5.01 6.20 12.69
C GLN A 84 5.62 5.06 11.86
N LEU A 85 6.07 5.37 10.63
CA LEU A 85 6.62 4.39 9.70
C LEU A 85 8.15 4.26 9.80
N GLN A 86 8.82 5.17 10.53
CA GLN A 86 10.27 5.19 10.62
C GLN A 86 10.82 4.04 11.49
N CYS A 87 11.90 3.45 11.02
CA CYS A 87 12.73 2.49 11.72
C CYS A 87 13.40 3.13 12.94
N ARG A 88 13.40 2.42 14.07
CA ARG A 88 13.86 2.95 15.38
C ARG A 88 15.20 2.38 15.84
N CYS A 89 15.94 1.72 14.95
CA CYS A 89 17.22 1.06 15.27
C CYS A 89 18.37 1.98 15.70
N GLY A 90 18.23 3.30 15.54
CA GLY A 90 19.28 4.29 15.86
C GLY A 90 20.45 4.36 14.85
N GLU A 91 20.47 3.53 13.81
CA GLU A 91 21.56 3.50 12.82
C GLU A 91 21.21 3.99 11.41
N CYS A 92 19.93 3.99 11.06
CA CYS A 92 19.45 4.46 9.76
C CYS A 92 18.65 5.75 9.92
N GLU A 93 18.44 6.48 8.83
CA GLU A 93 17.69 7.74 8.81
C GLU A 93 16.16 7.50 8.82
N GLY A 94 15.70 6.49 9.55
CA GLY A 94 14.30 6.06 9.59
C GLY A 94 13.89 5.10 8.48
N PHE A 95 14.66 4.97 7.40
CA PHE A 95 14.44 3.97 6.35
C PHE A 95 15.75 3.30 5.95
N GLY A 96 15.67 2.12 5.36
CA GLY A 96 16.85 1.30 5.04
C GLY A 96 17.82 1.96 4.07
N ARG A 97 19.05 1.44 4.07
CA ARG A 97 20.22 2.02 3.39
C ARG A 97 20.51 1.34 2.04
N GLY A 98 19.52 0.67 1.44
CA GLY A 98 19.71 -0.04 0.16
C GLY A 98 20.61 -1.28 0.26
N LYS A 99 20.83 -1.81 1.47
CA LYS A 99 21.74 -2.94 1.69
C LYS A 99 21.18 -4.25 1.15
N PHE A 100 22.09 -5.18 0.82
CA PHE A 100 21.78 -6.58 0.49
C PHE A 100 20.91 -6.81 -0.75
N LYS A 101 20.87 -5.85 -1.69
CA LYS A 101 20.20 -6.02 -2.99
C LYS A 101 20.73 -7.27 -3.71
N GLY A 102 19.83 -8.16 -4.12
CA GLY A 102 20.16 -9.43 -4.77
C GLY A 102 20.73 -10.51 -3.85
N LYS A 103 20.68 -10.32 -2.52
CA LYS A 103 21.06 -11.34 -1.52
C LYS A 103 19.82 -11.95 -0.90
N TYR A 104 19.85 -13.26 -0.65
CA TYR A 104 18.71 -14.02 -0.17
C TYR A 104 19.06 -14.83 1.07
N LEU A 105 18.08 -15.06 1.93
CA LEU A 105 18.19 -15.97 3.05
C LEU A 105 18.11 -17.42 2.54
N GLY A 106 19.18 -18.18 2.73
CA GLY A 106 19.27 -19.55 2.23
C GLY A 106 19.30 -19.65 0.71
N ASN A 107 18.82 -20.78 0.16
CA ASN A 107 18.90 -21.07 -1.27
C ASN A 107 17.68 -20.59 -2.08
N GLN A 108 16.63 -20.10 -1.41
CA GLN A 108 15.39 -19.69 -2.07
C GLN A 108 15.50 -18.27 -2.63
N LYS A 109 15.44 -18.13 -3.96
CA LYS A 109 15.48 -16.84 -4.65
C LYS A 109 14.08 -16.26 -4.88
N THR A 110 13.25 -16.26 -3.85
CA THR A 110 11.94 -15.61 -3.90
C THR A 110 11.95 -14.34 -3.06
N GLU A 111 11.02 -13.43 -3.34
CA GLU A 111 10.96 -12.14 -2.68
C GLU A 111 10.77 -12.25 -1.15
N ALA A 112 10.07 -13.30 -0.69
CA ALA A 112 9.89 -13.59 0.72
C ALA A 112 11.21 -13.81 1.48
N PHE A 113 12.29 -14.19 0.79
CA PHE A 113 13.63 -14.39 1.35
C PHE A 113 14.65 -13.35 0.87
N HIS A 114 14.24 -12.39 0.03
CA HIS A 114 15.12 -11.33 -0.44
C HIS A 114 15.47 -10.40 0.72
N LEU A 115 16.78 -10.25 0.98
CA LEU A 115 17.31 -9.49 2.12
C LEU A 115 17.38 -7.98 1.87
N TYR A 116 16.93 -7.52 0.71
CA TYR A 116 17.07 -6.15 0.29
C TYR A 116 16.33 -5.18 1.21
N GLU A 117 17.04 -4.15 1.63
CA GLU A 117 16.48 -2.97 2.29
C GLU A 117 15.95 -2.00 1.23
N TYR A 118 14.68 -2.13 0.87
CA TYR A 118 14.05 -1.23 -0.12
C TYR A 118 14.10 0.23 0.35
N PRO A 119 14.16 1.21 -0.56
CA PRO A 119 14.44 2.61 -0.22
C PRO A 119 13.24 3.37 0.36
N GLY A 120 12.42 2.74 1.20
CA GLY A 120 11.23 3.33 1.82
C GLY A 120 10.15 2.28 2.04
N ILE A 121 8.91 2.74 2.27
CA ILE A 121 7.73 1.86 2.31
C ILE A 121 7.07 1.84 0.92
N HIS A 122 6.60 0.66 0.50
CA HIS A 122 5.92 0.47 -0.77
C HIS A 122 4.64 1.32 -0.84
N ARG A 123 4.58 2.25 -1.79
CA ARG A 123 3.51 3.27 -1.92
C ARG A 123 2.12 2.65 -2.08
N MET A 124 2.00 1.51 -2.77
CA MET A 124 0.73 0.79 -2.93
C MET A 124 0.08 0.46 -1.57
N LEU A 125 0.86 0.08 -0.55
CA LEU A 125 0.33 -0.22 0.77
C LEU A 125 -0.23 1.03 1.42
N LEU A 126 0.49 2.15 1.34
CA LEU A 126 0.07 3.41 1.92
C LEU A 126 -1.20 3.95 1.26
N TRP A 127 -1.33 3.85 -0.07
CA TRP A 127 -2.58 4.19 -0.78
C TRP A 127 -3.73 3.25 -0.44
N ALA A 128 -3.47 1.95 -0.23
CA ALA A 128 -4.50 1.03 0.27
C ALA A 128 -4.94 1.38 1.70
N VAL A 129 -4.02 1.81 2.57
CA VAL A 129 -4.33 2.27 3.93
C VAL A 129 -5.18 3.55 3.92
N ARG A 130 -4.92 4.47 2.98
CA ARG A 130 -5.80 5.65 2.78
C ARG A 130 -7.24 5.23 2.52
N ALA A 131 -7.44 4.27 1.61
CA ALA A 131 -8.77 3.74 1.32
C ALA A 131 -9.38 3.04 2.54
N ALA A 132 -8.59 2.28 3.31
CA ALA A 132 -9.06 1.67 4.55
C ALA A 132 -9.65 2.72 5.53
N ARG A 133 -8.92 3.83 5.74
CA ARG A 133 -9.37 4.96 6.57
C ARG A 133 -10.61 5.65 6.02
N PHE A 134 -10.71 5.77 4.70
CA PHE A 134 -11.88 6.34 4.02
C PHE A 134 -13.14 5.48 4.21
N TYR A 135 -13.03 4.17 3.99
CA TYR A 135 -14.17 3.26 4.03
C TYR A 135 -14.63 2.89 5.44
N MET A 136 -13.76 3.04 6.44
CA MET A 136 -14.04 2.66 7.83
C MET A 136 -13.76 3.83 8.79
N PRO A 137 -14.44 4.99 8.63
CA PRO A 137 -14.19 6.18 9.43
C PRO A 137 -14.51 6.00 10.92
N GLU A 138 -15.30 4.98 11.28
CA GLU A 138 -15.61 4.58 12.65
C GLU A 138 -14.40 4.00 13.41
N HIS A 139 -13.32 3.69 12.69
CA HIS A 139 -12.08 3.13 13.22
C HIS A 139 -10.94 4.15 13.16
N ARG A 140 -10.15 4.22 14.23
CA ARG A 140 -8.91 5.00 14.27
C ARG A 140 -7.72 4.09 14.01
N PHE A 141 -7.14 4.22 12.82
CA PHE A 141 -5.98 3.45 12.37
C PHE A 141 -4.67 4.18 12.66
N SER A 142 -3.73 3.50 13.32
CA SER A 142 -2.33 3.95 13.49
C SER A 142 -1.37 2.89 12.98
N PHE A 143 -0.19 3.31 12.52
CA PHE A 143 0.86 2.35 12.20
C PHE A 143 1.57 1.95 13.49
N SER A 144 1.50 0.67 13.85
CA SER A 144 2.24 0.11 14.99
C SER A 144 3.63 -0.38 14.60
N SER A 145 3.83 -0.70 13.32
CA SER A 145 5.15 -0.92 12.74
C SER A 145 5.19 -0.56 11.27
N GLY A 146 6.20 0.20 10.87
CA GLY A 146 6.53 0.47 9.47
C GLY A 146 7.84 -0.19 9.08
N TYR A 147 8.87 0.60 8.83
CA TYR A 147 10.16 0.12 8.35
C TYR A 147 10.97 -0.52 9.48
N ARG A 148 11.59 -1.67 9.21
CA ARG A 148 12.56 -2.35 10.06
C ARG A 148 13.75 -2.74 9.18
N CYS A 149 14.88 -2.05 9.33
CA CYS A 149 16.09 -2.37 8.57
C CYS A 149 16.79 -3.62 9.12
N SER A 150 17.86 -4.07 8.47
CA SER A 150 18.65 -5.22 8.93
C SER A 150 19.19 -5.07 10.35
N ALA A 151 19.60 -3.86 10.75
CA ALA A 151 20.08 -3.59 12.10
C ALA A 151 18.95 -3.73 13.14
N ASP A 152 17.76 -3.20 12.86
CA ASP A 152 16.57 -3.38 13.71
C ASP A 152 16.22 -4.86 13.87
N ASN A 153 16.21 -5.58 12.74
CA ASN A 153 15.96 -7.02 12.75
C ASN A 153 17.01 -7.78 13.57
N GLN A 154 18.29 -7.43 13.46
CA GLN A 154 19.35 -8.04 14.26
C GLN A 154 19.17 -7.75 15.76
N GLN A 155 18.90 -6.49 16.14
CA GLN A 155 18.68 -6.06 17.52
C GLN A 155 17.49 -6.80 18.18
N HIS A 156 16.49 -7.17 17.39
CA HIS A 156 15.28 -7.86 17.84
C HIS A 156 15.21 -9.34 17.44
N HIS A 157 16.32 -9.93 16.98
CA HIS A 157 16.42 -11.35 16.59
C HIS A 157 15.36 -11.80 15.57
N ARG A 158 15.02 -10.96 14.60
CA ARG A 158 14.03 -11.24 13.54
C ARG A 158 14.71 -11.70 12.26
N ASN A 159 14.13 -12.72 11.62
CA ASN A 159 14.62 -13.28 10.36
C ASN A 159 13.80 -12.86 9.12
N THR A 160 12.66 -12.18 9.31
CA THR A 160 11.78 -11.72 8.23
C THR A 160 12.25 -10.39 7.65
N THR A 161 12.10 -10.21 6.34
CA THR A 161 12.38 -8.95 5.63
C THR A 161 11.13 -8.27 5.10
N ASN A 162 9.94 -8.69 5.54
CA ASN A 162 8.68 -8.05 5.16
C ASN A 162 8.72 -6.53 5.45
N HIS A 163 9.21 -6.15 6.64
CA HIS A 163 9.30 -4.75 7.03
C HIS A 163 10.56 -4.03 6.54
N CYS A 164 11.38 -4.66 5.68
CA CYS A 164 12.40 -3.96 4.90
C CYS A 164 11.76 -3.16 3.74
N GLY A 165 10.58 -2.57 3.95
CA GLY A 165 9.86 -1.73 2.99
C GLY A 165 8.57 -2.34 2.41
N LYS A 166 8.31 -3.63 2.59
CA LYS A 166 7.22 -4.37 1.92
C LYS A 166 5.99 -4.61 2.77
N ALA A 167 5.94 -4.11 3.99
CA ALA A 167 4.84 -4.34 4.91
C ALA A 167 4.62 -3.17 5.87
N VAL A 168 3.40 -3.07 6.35
CA VAL A 168 2.97 -2.18 7.43
C VAL A 168 2.06 -2.95 8.39
N ASP A 169 2.20 -2.68 9.68
CA ASP A 169 1.28 -3.18 10.71
C ASP A 169 0.37 -2.03 11.15
N LEU A 170 -0.94 -2.29 11.14
CA LEU A 170 -1.97 -1.34 11.55
C LEU A 170 -2.58 -1.79 12.88
N ASP A 171 -2.51 -0.91 13.87
CA ASP A 171 -3.31 -1.02 15.09
C ASP A 171 -4.62 -0.25 14.91
N ILE A 172 -5.68 -0.76 15.54
CA ILE A 172 -7.00 -0.15 15.53
C ILE A 172 -7.37 0.21 16.96
N ALA A 173 -7.54 1.50 17.23
CA ALA A 173 -7.75 1.97 18.59
C ALA A 173 -8.95 1.26 19.25
N LEU A 174 -8.73 0.77 20.47
CA LEU A 174 -9.78 0.26 21.32
C LEU A 174 -10.58 1.40 21.94
N ARG A 175 -11.88 1.19 22.07
CA ARG A 175 -12.78 2.05 22.85
C ARG A 175 -12.72 1.65 24.32
N ALA A 176 -13.09 2.57 25.21
CA ALA A 176 -13.13 2.28 26.64
C ALA A 176 -14.05 1.08 26.92
N GLY A 177 -13.52 0.07 27.62
CA GLY A 177 -14.22 -1.17 27.93
C GLY A 177 -14.07 -2.30 26.91
N GLU A 178 -13.48 -2.06 25.73
CA GLU A 178 -13.17 -3.12 24.77
C GLU A 178 -12.00 -3.99 25.27
N THR A 179 -12.13 -5.29 25.05
CA THR A 179 -11.15 -6.32 25.43
C THR A 179 -10.24 -6.69 24.25
N LYS A 180 -9.23 -7.53 24.50
CA LYS A 180 -8.41 -8.13 23.43
C LYS A 180 -9.22 -9.02 22.48
N GLN A 181 -10.30 -9.63 22.95
CA GLN A 181 -11.17 -10.44 22.09
C GLN A 181 -11.95 -9.54 21.12
N ASP A 182 -12.44 -8.38 21.61
CA ASP A 182 -13.10 -7.39 20.77
C ASP A 182 -12.14 -6.83 19.71
N ASP A 183 -10.89 -6.59 20.10
CA ASP A 183 -9.83 -6.19 19.17
C ASP A 183 -9.59 -7.22 18.07
N ALA A 184 -9.51 -8.50 18.44
CA ALA A 184 -9.32 -9.58 17.49
C ALA A 184 -10.49 -9.71 16.50
N MET A 185 -11.73 -9.64 17.00
CA MET A 185 -12.93 -9.64 16.17
C MET A 185 -12.96 -8.44 15.20
N LYS A 186 -12.54 -7.27 15.68
CA LYS A 186 -12.45 -6.05 14.86
C LYS A 186 -11.40 -6.20 13.77
N CYS A 187 -10.20 -6.67 14.11
CA CYS A 187 -9.14 -6.90 13.13
C CYS A 187 -9.54 -7.96 12.09
N HIS A 188 -10.24 -9.03 12.50
CA HIS A 188 -10.82 -10.01 11.58
C HIS A 188 -11.81 -9.36 10.59
N ALA A 189 -12.77 -8.57 11.10
CA ALA A 189 -13.74 -7.88 10.25
C ALA A 189 -13.08 -6.92 9.26
N ILE A 190 -12.08 -6.16 9.71
CA ILE A 190 -11.31 -5.24 8.87
C ILE A 190 -10.58 -5.98 7.75
N ARG A 191 -9.97 -7.13 8.03
CA ARG A 191 -9.37 -7.97 6.96
C ARG A 191 -10.39 -8.35 5.90
N GLY A 192 -11.59 -8.78 6.31
CA GLY A 192 -12.68 -9.10 5.39
C GLY A 192 -13.06 -7.92 4.50
N ARG A 193 -13.18 -6.72 5.08
CA ARG A 193 -13.44 -5.48 4.33
C ARG A 193 -12.30 -5.14 3.36
N LEU A 194 -11.04 -5.31 3.76
CA LEU A 194 -9.89 -5.05 2.88
C LEU A 194 -9.83 -6.02 1.70
N VAL A 195 -10.20 -7.29 1.91
CA VAL A 195 -10.35 -8.26 0.81
C VAL A 195 -11.41 -7.79 -0.19
N GLU A 196 -12.58 -7.38 0.28
CA GLU A 196 -13.69 -6.92 -0.57
C GLU A 196 -13.35 -5.62 -1.31
N LEU A 197 -12.81 -4.61 -0.61
CA LEU A 197 -12.65 -3.25 -1.11
C LEU A 197 -11.39 -3.09 -1.96
N SER A 198 -10.27 -3.64 -1.49
CA SER A 198 -8.95 -3.44 -2.10
C SER A 198 -8.45 -4.65 -2.89
N ASN A 199 -9.27 -5.71 -3.01
CA ASN A 199 -8.93 -6.96 -3.66
C ASN A 199 -7.66 -7.61 -3.06
N ALA A 200 -7.48 -7.45 -1.75
CA ALA A 200 -6.44 -8.15 -0.99
C ALA A 200 -6.74 -9.65 -0.88
N GLN A 201 -5.85 -10.39 -0.25
CA GLN A 201 -6.09 -11.76 0.21
C GLN A 201 -5.65 -11.91 1.66
N VAL A 202 -6.25 -12.87 2.37
CA VAL A 202 -5.69 -13.37 3.63
C VAL A 202 -4.67 -14.46 3.29
N GLY A 203 -3.49 -14.39 3.90
CA GLY A 203 -2.34 -15.24 3.58
C GLY A 203 -1.71 -14.89 2.22
N TRP A 204 -0.96 -15.85 1.66
CA TRP A 204 -0.09 -15.61 0.49
C TRP A 204 -0.30 -16.63 -0.63
N ALA A 205 -1.51 -17.16 -0.78
CA ALA A 205 -1.82 -18.21 -1.75
C ALA A 205 -1.62 -17.74 -3.20
N ALA A 206 -2.07 -16.52 -3.53
CA ALA A 206 -1.89 -15.92 -4.84
C ALA A 206 -0.61 -15.07 -4.90
N LYS A 207 0.07 -15.09 -6.04
CA LYS A 207 1.15 -14.14 -6.35
C LYS A 207 0.57 -12.79 -6.78
N ASN A 208 1.38 -11.74 -6.69
CA ASN A 208 1.05 -10.38 -7.16
C ASN A 208 -0.28 -9.85 -6.62
N ARG A 209 -0.54 -10.12 -5.35
CA ARG A 209 -1.73 -9.63 -4.65
C ARG A 209 -1.34 -9.22 -3.24
N LYS A 210 -1.80 -8.05 -2.83
CA LYS A 210 -1.56 -7.53 -1.48
C LYS A 210 -2.13 -8.52 -0.47
N SER A 211 -1.35 -8.82 0.56
CA SER A 211 -1.61 -9.91 1.50
C SER A 211 -1.80 -9.39 2.90
N LEU A 212 -2.74 -9.99 3.62
CA LEU A 212 -3.02 -9.73 5.02
C LEU A 212 -2.61 -10.97 5.82
N GLU A 213 -1.80 -10.82 6.88
CA GLU A 213 -1.52 -11.98 7.75
C GLU A 213 -2.82 -12.49 8.36
N PRO A 214 -3.05 -13.81 8.46
CA PRO A 214 -4.25 -14.33 9.07
C PRO A 214 -4.30 -14.04 10.57
N ASP A 215 -5.49 -14.20 11.14
CA ASP A 215 -5.86 -13.90 12.52
C ASP A 215 -5.17 -14.80 13.56
N ASP A 216 -4.76 -16.00 13.21
CA ASP A 216 -3.93 -16.87 14.07
C ASP A 216 -2.47 -16.38 14.19
N VAL A 217 -2.00 -15.59 13.22
CA VAL A 217 -0.65 -14.99 13.22
C VAL A 217 -0.68 -13.58 13.80
N ALA A 218 -1.66 -12.77 13.40
CA ALA A 218 -1.79 -11.36 13.76
C ALA A 218 -3.20 -11.07 14.32
N PRO A 219 -3.52 -11.54 15.55
CA PRO A 219 -4.88 -11.48 16.07
C PRO A 219 -5.36 -10.05 16.30
N THR A 220 -4.52 -9.17 16.87
CA THR A 220 -4.91 -7.84 17.37
C THR A 220 -4.30 -6.67 16.59
N TRP A 221 -3.78 -6.95 15.39
CA TRP A 221 -3.35 -5.92 14.43
C TRP A 221 -3.59 -6.45 13.03
N VAL A 222 -3.53 -5.56 12.03
CA VAL A 222 -3.63 -5.94 10.61
C VAL A 222 -2.26 -5.74 9.96
N HIS A 223 -1.52 -6.82 9.73
CA HIS A 223 -0.34 -6.83 8.88
C HIS A 223 -0.78 -6.76 7.43
N TYR A 224 -0.20 -5.83 6.65
CA TYR A 224 -0.49 -5.66 5.23
C TYR A 224 0.81 -5.61 4.44
N ASP A 225 1.00 -6.53 3.48
CA ASP A 225 2.25 -6.67 2.76
C ASP A 225 2.11 -6.94 1.25
N VAL A 226 3.24 -6.80 0.55
CA VAL A 226 3.42 -7.10 -0.88
C VAL A 226 4.53 -8.13 -1.12
N ARG A 227 4.81 -9.02 -0.15
CA ARG A 227 5.98 -9.94 -0.19
C ARG A 227 5.91 -10.98 -1.30
N SER A 228 4.73 -11.22 -1.87
CA SER A 228 4.47 -12.22 -2.92
C SER A 228 4.39 -11.59 -4.31
N TYR A 229 4.79 -10.33 -4.46
CA TYR A 229 4.89 -9.66 -5.75
C TYR A 229 6.19 -10.05 -6.47
N GLU A 230 6.12 -10.10 -7.80
CA GLU A 230 7.27 -10.24 -8.67
C GLU A 230 8.18 -9.00 -8.61
N PRO A 231 9.50 -9.15 -8.84
CA PRO A 231 10.46 -8.06 -8.71
C PRO A 231 10.13 -6.79 -9.50
N ARG A 232 9.50 -6.91 -10.68
CA ARG A 232 9.08 -5.77 -11.51
C ARG A 232 8.04 -4.86 -10.84
N TYR A 233 7.29 -5.37 -9.87
CA TYR A 233 6.33 -4.58 -9.09
C TYR A 233 6.91 -4.12 -7.76
N LEU A 234 8.20 -4.37 -7.52
CA LEU A 234 8.95 -4.00 -6.32
C LEU A 234 10.20 -3.21 -6.69
N GLU A 235 10.21 -2.56 -7.85
CA GLU A 235 11.29 -1.64 -8.20
C GLU A 235 11.35 -0.47 -7.22
N ASP A 236 12.55 0.09 -7.02
CA ASP A 236 12.81 1.17 -6.06
C ASP A 236 11.86 2.38 -6.22
N ARG A 237 11.39 2.64 -7.44
CA ARG A 237 10.43 3.72 -7.78
C ARG A 237 9.06 3.59 -7.11
N TYR A 238 8.69 2.41 -6.61
CA TYR A 238 7.45 2.20 -5.88
C TYR A 238 7.57 2.43 -4.38
N PHE A 239 8.73 2.83 -3.88
CA PHE A 239 8.95 3.07 -2.45
C PHE A 239 9.12 4.56 -2.16
N CYS A 240 8.68 4.98 -0.98
CA CYS A 240 8.74 6.38 -0.55
C CYS A 240 9.11 6.49 0.94
N ARG A 241 9.62 7.66 1.33
CA ARG A 241 10.08 7.96 2.70
C ARG A 241 9.32 9.11 3.36
N ASP A 242 8.49 9.80 2.58
CA ASP A 242 7.76 10.99 3.00
C ASP A 242 6.48 11.18 2.16
N LEU A 243 5.68 12.18 2.54
CA LEU A 243 4.45 12.55 1.84
C LEU A 243 4.70 13.04 0.41
N ALA A 244 5.83 13.72 0.16
CA ALA A 244 6.16 14.24 -1.16
C ALA A 244 6.37 13.09 -2.16
N GLY A 245 7.11 12.05 -1.76
CA GLY A 245 7.32 10.84 -2.56
C GLY A 245 6.07 9.95 -2.64
N LEU A 246 5.25 9.89 -1.58
CA LEU A 246 3.99 9.14 -1.64
C LEU A 246 3.02 9.76 -2.64
N ASN A 247 2.81 11.07 -2.52
CA ASN A 247 1.86 11.81 -3.35
C ASN A 247 2.39 12.08 -4.74
N ALA A 248 3.70 12.29 -4.90
CA ALA A 248 4.37 12.59 -6.17
C ALA A 248 3.55 13.55 -7.05
N ARG A 249 3.12 14.69 -6.47
CA ARG A 249 2.20 15.61 -7.15
C ARG A 249 2.83 16.14 -8.43
N ALA A 250 2.05 16.08 -9.50
CA ALA A 250 2.38 16.65 -10.80
C ALA A 250 1.23 17.58 -11.22
N PRO A 251 1.51 18.67 -11.96
CA PRO A 251 0.44 19.51 -12.50
C PRO A 251 -0.51 18.72 -13.40
N ILE A 252 -1.80 19.05 -13.33
CA ILE A 252 -2.81 18.54 -14.27
C ILE A 252 -2.90 19.55 -15.41
N LEU A 253 -2.59 19.14 -16.64
CA LEU A 253 -2.20 20.05 -17.73
C LEU A 253 -3.12 20.03 -18.96
N PHE A 254 -4.31 19.43 -18.87
CA PHE A 254 -5.23 19.29 -20.00
C PHE A 254 -6.67 19.61 -19.62
#